data_AF-A0A4U0V2G3-F1
#
_entry.id   AF-A0A4U0V2G3-F1
#
_cell.length_a   1.000
_cell.length_b   1.000
_cell.length_c   1.000
_cell.angle_alpha   90.00
_cell.angle_beta   90.00
_cell.angle_gamma   90.00
#
_symmetry.space_group_name_H-M   'P 1'
#
loop_
_entity.id
_entity.type
_entity.pdbx_description
1 polymer ?
#
loop_
_entity_poly.entity_id
_entity_poly.type
_entity_poly.pdbx_seq_one_letter_code
_entity_poly.pdbx_strand_id
1 'polypeptide(L)'
;MAEPAKEFFVIEMDADDYAETAAHDAPPVSRTFQSETDFQTQKAIYSAKIDIGNNYERLLKAVPLLRPVDEAPSPPERDIRPQGASPVRLGKKDLQLLGYAVGELYYDKRYRDIILLCERVRLVCEIDGRTAESLGRWTQRCEVRLGVQVGEGESTVARTSALGGQGQLER
;
A
#
# COMPACT_ATOMS: atom_id res chain seq x y z
N MET A 1 -5.66 -74.68 -2.74
CA MET A 1 -5.67 -73.29 -2.27
C MET A 1 -6.19 -73.32 -0.85
N ALA A 2 -5.30 -73.30 0.15
CA ALA A 2 -5.64 -73.42 1.56
C ALA A 2 -5.33 -72.09 2.26
N GLU A 3 -6.32 -71.52 2.93
CA GLU A 3 -6.18 -70.35 3.80
C GLU A 3 -5.60 -70.76 5.16
N PRO A 4 -4.65 -70.02 5.74
CA PRO A 4 -4.32 -70.16 7.15
C PRO A 4 -5.13 -69.16 8.00
N ALA A 5 -5.85 -69.72 8.99
CA ALA A 5 -6.54 -69.01 10.04
C ALA A 5 -5.56 -68.19 10.90
N LYS A 6 -5.95 -66.95 11.21
CA LYS A 6 -5.24 -66.04 12.10
C LYS A 6 -5.44 -66.47 13.55
N GLU A 7 -4.34 -66.85 14.21
CA GLU A 7 -4.27 -66.99 15.66
C GLU A 7 -4.55 -65.63 16.33
N PHE A 8 -5.62 -65.58 17.12
CA PHE A 8 -5.93 -64.44 17.98
C PHE A 8 -5.00 -64.49 19.21
N PHE A 9 -4.11 -63.51 19.31
CA PHE A 9 -3.34 -63.26 20.53
C PHE A 9 -4.30 -62.86 21.67
N VAL A 10 -4.42 -63.73 22.67
CA VAL A 10 -5.07 -63.43 23.95
C VAL A 10 -4.17 -62.48 24.72
N ILE A 11 -4.61 -61.24 24.90
CA ILE A 11 -3.96 -60.25 25.75
C ILE A 11 -4.75 -60.23 27.05
N GLU A 12 -4.21 -60.88 28.09
CA GLU A 12 -4.73 -60.74 29.46
C GLU A 12 -4.36 -59.34 29.97
N MET A 13 -5.39 -58.52 30.19
CA MET A 13 -5.26 -57.17 30.73
C MET A 13 -5.52 -57.25 32.24
N ASP A 14 -4.45 -57.15 33.03
CA ASP A 14 -4.51 -57.08 34.49
C ASP A 14 -5.20 -55.78 34.92
N ALA A 15 -6.27 -55.88 35.71
CA ALA A 15 -7.22 -54.82 35.96
C ALA A 15 -6.94 -54.00 37.23
N ASP A 16 -5.76 -54.15 37.85
CA ASP A 16 -5.47 -53.57 39.17
C ASP A 16 -4.56 -52.32 39.14
N ASP A 17 -4.11 -51.84 37.98
CA ASP A 17 -3.29 -50.62 37.84
C ASP A 17 -4.10 -49.37 37.43
N TYR A 18 -5.43 -49.38 37.56
CA TYR A 18 -6.29 -48.27 37.13
C TYR A 18 -6.73 -47.32 38.28
N ALA A 19 -6.26 -47.54 39.51
CA ALA A 19 -6.75 -46.80 40.68
C ALA A 19 -5.83 -45.65 41.15
N GLU A 20 -4.70 -45.37 40.48
CA GLU A 20 -3.70 -44.40 40.99
C GLU A 20 -3.33 -43.28 40.01
N THR A 21 -4.19 -42.98 39.04
CA THR A 21 -4.03 -41.82 38.12
C THR A 21 -5.23 -40.87 38.09
N ALA A 22 -6.18 -40.99 39.02
CA ALA A 22 -7.33 -40.09 39.15
C ALA A 22 -7.02 -38.71 39.79
N ALA A 23 -5.75 -38.36 40.03
CA ALA A 23 -5.35 -37.10 40.68
C ALA A 23 -4.69 -36.05 39.75
N HIS A 24 -4.53 -36.35 38.46
CA HIS A 24 -3.94 -35.42 37.48
C HIS A 24 -4.83 -35.20 36.25
N ASP A 25 -6.13 -35.01 36.47
CA ASP A 25 -7.06 -34.54 35.44
C ASP A 25 -6.87 -33.02 35.18
N ALA A 26 -5.72 -32.67 34.59
CA ALA A 26 -5.63 -31.48 33.78
C ALA A 26 -5.86 -31.95 32.33
N PRO A 27 -6.95 -31.53 31.66
CA PRO A 27 -7.18 -31.94 30.29
C PRO A 27 -5.97 -31.54 29.43
N PRO A 28 -5.51 -32.38 28.49
CA PRO A 28 -4.38 -32.07 27.64
C PRO A 28 -4.72 -30.82 26.83
N VAL A 29 -4.25 -29.66 27.30
CA VAL A 29 -4.45 -28.38 26.61
C VAL A 29 -3.72 -28.52 25.28
N SER A 30 -4.50 -28.57 24.20
CA SER A 30 -3.96 -28.71 22.85
C SER A 30 -2.96 -27.58 22.60
N ARG A 31 -1.82 -27.87 21.97
CA ARG A 31 -0.72 -26.90 21.75
C ARG A 31 -1.15 -25.65 20.94
N THR A 32 -2.34 -25.69 20.32
CA THR A 32 -2.98 -24.62 19.57
C THR A 32 -4.22 -24.04 20.24
N PHE A 33 -4.59 -24.50 21.44
CA PHE A 33 -5.73 -23.97 22.16
C PHE A 33 -5.39 -22.57 22.69
N GLN A 34 -6.03 -21.55 22.12
CA GLN A 34 -6.13 -20.22 22.71
C GLN A 34 -7.48 -20.10 23.39
N SER A 35 -7.51 -19.66 24.64
CA SER A 35 -8.76 -19.36 25.31
C SER A 35 -9.44 -18.16 24.64
N GLU A 36 -10.78 -18.11 24.67
CA GLU A 36 -11.55 -16.97 24.17
C GLU A 36 -11.09 -15.66 24.85
N THR A 37 -10.78 -15.71 26.15
CA THR A 37 -10.28 -14.57 26.92
C THR A 37 -8.93 -14.07 26.40
N ASP A 38 -8.01 -14.97 26.05
CA ASP A 38 -6.70 -14.60 25.48
C ASP A 38 -6.85 -14.00 24.08
N PHE A 39 -7.74 -14.56 23.26
CA PHE A 39 -8.05 -14.01 21.94
C PHE A 39 -8.63 -12.60 22.03
N GLN A 40 -9.60 -12.38 22.93
CA GLN A 40 -10.18 -11.05 23.14
C GLN A 40 -9.15 -10.05 23.68
N THR A 41 -8.23 -10.50 24.55
CA THR A 41 -7.12 -9.66 25.04
C THR A 41 -6.17 -9.28 23.91
N GLN A 42 -5.77 -10.23 23.06
CA GLN A 42 -4.92 -9.97 21.89
C GLN A 42 -5.61 -9.05 20.88
N LYS A 43 -6.90 -9.25 20.64
CA LYS A 43 -7.71 -8.41 19.76
C LYS A 43 -7.86 -6.99 20.31
N ALA A 44 -8.04 -6.81 21.61
CA ALA A 44 -8.12 -5.50 22.24
C ALA A 44 -6.79 -4.73 22.18
N ILE A 45 -5.65 -5.44 22.22
CA ILE A 45 -4.31 -4.87 22.09
C ILE A 45 -3.91 -4.69 20.61
N TYR A 46 -4.56 -5.42 19.70
CA TYR A 46 -4.25 -5.37 18.28
C TYR A 46 -4.67 -4.03 17.67
N SER A 47 -3.68 -3.21 17.34
CA SER A 47 -3.83 -2.12 16.39
C SER A 47 -3.18 -2.53 15.08
N ALA A 48 -3.97 -2.57 14.00
CA ALA A 48 -3.43 -2.73 12.66
C ALA A 48 -2.45 -1.58 12.37
N LYS A 49 -1.25 -1.90 11.86
CA LYS A 49 -0.33 -0.90 11.34
C LYS A 49 -0.85 -0.46 9.98
N ILE A 50 -1.78 0.48 9.98
CA ILE A 50 -2.26 1.13 8.76
C ILE A 50 -1.25 2.23 8.45
N ASP A 51 -0.68 2.21 7.24
CA ASP A 51 0.04 3.38 6.74
C ASP A 51 -1.00 4.47 6.45
N ILE A 52 -1.01 5.52 7.27
CA ILE A 52 -1.97 6.64 7.19
C ILE A 52 -1.68 7.53 5.96
N GLY A 53 -0.63 7.20 5.21
CA GLY A 53 -0.11 7.99 4.11
C GLY A 53 0.87 9.06 4.60
N ASN A 54 1.19 10.01 3.72
CA ASN A 54 2.23 11.04 3.83
C ASN A 54 3.63 10.65 3.31
N ASN A 55 3.72 9.61 2.49
CA ASN A 55 4.98 9.24 1.84
C ASN A 55 5.56 10.41 1.04
N TYR A 56 4.70 11.24 0.43
CA TYR A 56 5.13 12.46 -0.25
C TYR A 56 5.80 13.48 0.71
N GLU A 57 5.21 13.76 1.87
CA GLU A 57 5.82 14.68 2.86
C GLU A 57 7.12 14.11 3.43
N ARG A 58 7.17 12.79 3.68
CA ARG A 58 8.40 12.12 4.14
C ARG A 58 9.51 12.25 3.11
N LEU A 59 9.18 12.13 1.82
CA LEU A 59 10.12 12.35 0.73
C LEU A 59 10.67 13.78 0.75
N LEU A 60 9.80 14.78 0.92
CA LEU A 60 10.22 16.19 0.98
C LEU A 60 11.04 16.53 2.24
N LYS A 61 10.89 15.76 3.33
CA LYS A 61 11.75 15.87 4.53
C LYS A 61 13.11 15.21 4.30
N ALA A 62 13.13 14.04 3.67
CA ALA A 62 14.37 13.30 3.38
C ALA A 62 15.20 13.98 2.29
N VAL A 63 14.55 14.57 1.28
CA VAL A 63 15.18 15.27 0.15
C VAL A 63 14.57 16.66 0.02
N PRO A 64 15.01 17.64 0.82
CA PRO A 64 14.45 18.99 0.83
C PRO A 64 14.50 19.72 -0.52
N LEU A 65 15.43 19.33 -1.39
CA LEU A 65 15.61 19.93 -2.72
C LEU A 65 14.46 19.59 -3.69
N LEU A 66 13.62 18.61 -3.36
CA LEU A 66 12.44 18.26 -4.16
C LEU A 66 11.20 19.09 -3.82
N ARG A 67 11.28 20.00 -2.82
CA ARG A 67 10.15 20.86 -2.45
C ARG A 67 9.74 21.78 -3.60
N PRO A 68 8.43 22.05 -3.76
CA PRO A 68 7.95 23.07 -4.68
C PRO A 68 8.58 24.43 -4.36
N VAL A 69 9.00 25.15 -5.39
CA VAL A 69 9.65 26.47 -5.24
C VAL A 69 8.72 27.50 -4.58
N ASP A 70 7.41 27.35 -4.72
CA ASP A 70 6.39 28.23 -4.13
C ASP A 70 6.30 28.13 -2.58
N GLU A 71 6.78 27.02 -2.01
CA GLU A 71 6.68 26.71 -0.57
C GLU A 71 8.02 26.88 0.16
N ALA A 72 9.00 27.49 -0.49
CA ALA A 72 10.21 27.92 0.17
C ALA A 72 9.89 29.16 1.01
N PRO A 73 10.04 29.15 2.35
CA PRO A 73 10.09 30.39 3.10
C PRO A 73 11.22 31.22 2.48
N SER A 74 10.88 32.39 1.96
CA SER A 74 11.81 33.33 1.36
C SER A 74 13.09 33.42 2.19
N PRO A 75 14.25 32.99 1.69
CA PRO A 75 15.51 33.31 2.34
C PRO A 75 15.78 34.81 2.11
N PRO A 76 16.42 35.53 3.05
CA PRO A 76 17.02 36.81 2.70
C PRO A 76 18.06 36.51 1.60
N GLU A 77 17.93 37.25 0.51
CA GLU A 77 18.80 37.25 -0.68
C GLU A 77 20.13 36.53 -0.46
N ARG A 78 20.18 35.27 -0.89
CA ARG A 78 21.42 34.69 -1.40
C ARG A 78 21.08 34.09 -2.74
N ASP A 79 21.79 34.56 -3.75
CA ASP A 79 21.95 33.89 -5.03
C ASP A 79 22.10 32.38 -4.83
N ILE A 80 21.10 31.56 -5.17
CA ILE A 80 21.28 30.11 -5.19
C ILE A 80 20.62 29.52 -6.43
N ARG A 81 21.24 29.85 -7.57
CA ARG A 81 21.62 28.79 -8.48
C ARG A 81 23.09 29.01 -8.85
N PRO A 82 24.06 28.39 -8.15
CA PRO A 82 25.37 28.27 -8.74
C PRO A 82 25.20 27.29 -9.90
N GLN A 83 25.36 27.80 -11.13
CA GLN A 83 25.84 27.01 -12.26
C GLN A 83 27.03 26.18 -11.76
N GLY A 84 26.79 24.90 -11.41
CA GLY A 84 27.83 24.01 -10.86
C GLY A 84 27.47 23.20 -9.62
N ALA A 85 26.25 23.29 -9.05
CA ALA A 85 25.82 22.35 -8.01
C ALA A 85 25.73 20.93 -8.60
N SER A 86 26.51 20.00 -8.05
CA SER A 86 26.49 18.60 -8.47
C SER A 86 25.08 18.00 -8.23
N PRO A 87 24.57 17.21 -9.17
CA PRO A 87 23.26 16.60 -9.02
C PRO A 87 23.25 15.69 -7.78
N VAL A 88 22.17 15.72 -7.02
CA VAL A 88 22.07 14.96 -5.77
C VAL A 88 21.81 13.50 -6.08
N ARG A 89 22.70 12.61 -5.63
CA ARG A 89 22.50 11.17 -5.70
C ARG A 89 21.44 10.75 -4.70
N LEU A 90 20.33 10.20 -5.18
CA LEU A 90 19.32 9.58 -4.33
C LEU A 90 19.84 8.24 -3.81
N GLY A 91 19.78 8.03 -2.49
CA GLY A 91 20.08 6.73 -1.91
C GLY A 91 18.99 5.71 -2.26
N LYS A 92 19.29 4.41 -2.05
CA LYS A 92 18.32 3.32 -2.26
C LYS A 92 17.02 3.54 -1.46
N LYS A 93 17.13 4.05 -0.23
CA LYS A 93 15.97 4.36 0.62
C LYS A 93 15.14 5.50 0.06
N ASP A 94 15.78 6.54 -0.47
CA ASP A 94 15.10 7.71 -1.04
C ASP A 94 14.39 7.35 -2.35
N LEU A 95 15.01 6.50 -3.18
CA LEU A 95 14.40 5.92 -4.38
C LEU A 95 13.17 5.07 -4.05
N GLN A 96 13.25 4.25 -3.00
CA GLN A 96 12.12 3.45 -2.54
C GLN A 96 10.98 4.35 -2.02
N LEU A 97 11.33 5.37 -1.25
CA LEU A 97 10.38 6.37 -0.74
C LEU A 97 9.75 7.18 -1.86
N LEU A 98 10.51 7.53 -2.90
CA LEU A 98 10.02 8.17 -4.12
C LEU A 98 8.96 7.30 -4.81
N GLY A 99 9.21 6.00 -4.93
CA GLY A 99 8.24 5.06 -5.48
C GLY A 99 6.95 4.98 -4.66
N TYR A 100 7.06 4.97 -3.33
CA TYR A 100 5.90 4.98 -2.44
C TYR A 100 5.11 6.28 -2.53
N ALA A 101 5.78 7.43 -2.56
CA ALA A 101 5.14 8.74 -2.74
C ALA A 101 4.39 8.82 -4.08
N VAL A 102 4.99 8.33 -5.17
CA VAL A 102 4.32 8.27 -6.48
C VAL A 102 3.11 7.34 -6.44
N GLY A 103 3.22 6.18 -5.79
CA GLY A 103 2.11 5.24 -5.63
C GLY A 103 0.94 5.82 -4.85
N GLU A 104 1.22 6.51 -3.74
CA GLU A 104 0.23 7.23 -2.92
C GLU A 104 -0.48 8.32 -3.74
N LEU A 105 0.27 9.21 -4.38
CA LEU A 105 -0.29 10.26 -5.23
C LEU A 105 -1.12 9.69 -6.39
N TYR A 106 -0.74 8.52 -6.92
CA TYR A 106 -1.44 7.89 -8.04
C TYR A 106 -2.79 7.33 -7.58
N TYR A 107 -2.83 6.74 -6.38
CA TYR A 107 -4.07 6.29 -5.75
C TYR A 107 -5.04 7.47 -5.52
N ASP A 108 -4.52 8.60 -5.04
CA ASP A 108 -5.29 9.83 -4.82
C ASP A 108 -5.65 10.59 -6.11
N LYS A 109 -5.31 10.03 -7.28
CA LYS A 109 -5.53 10.63 -8.61
C LYS A 109 -4.84 12.00 -8.80
N ARG A 110 -3.82 12.29 -8.01
CA ARG A 110 -3.02 13.51 -8.07
C ARG A 110 -1.95 13.43 -9.17
N TYR A 111 -2.40 13.18 -10.40
CA TYR A 111 -1.54 12.92 -11.56
C TYR A 111 -0.64 14.11 -11.92
N ARG A 112 -1.11 15.35 -11.73
CA ARG A 112 -0.31 16.56 -11.96
C ARG A 112 0.88 16.64 -11.01
N ASP A 113 0.67 16.31 -9.74
CA ASP A 113 1.72 16.36 -8.72
C ASP A 113 2.80 15.31 -8.98
N ILE A 114 2.42 14.13 -9.50
CA ILE A 114 3.38 13.10 -9.92
C ILE A 114 4.25 13.61 -11.07
N ILE A 115 3.65 14.24 -12.09
CA ILE A 115 4.40 14.76 -13.24
C ILE A 115 5.41 15.82 -12.78
N LEU A 116 4.97 16.77 -11.96
CA LEU A 116 5.84 17.82 -11.42
C LEU A 116 6.94 17.25 -10.53
N LEU A 117 6.64 16.23 -9.72
CA LEU A 117 7.65 15.54 -8.92
C LEU A 117 8.69 14.86 -9.80
N CYS A 118 8.28 14.15 -10.85
CA CYS A 118 9.19 13.51 -11.81
C CYS A 118 10.11 14.52 -12.50
N GLU A 119 9.59 15.68 -12.89
CA GLU A 119 10.38 16.77 -13.49
C GLU A 119 11.40 17.34 -12.51
N ARG A 120 11.01 17.59 -11.25
CA ARG A 120 11.93 18.06 -10.21
C ARG A 120 13.05 17.06 -9.95
N VAL A 121 12.74 15.78 -9.86
CA VAL A 121 13.75 14.72 -9.68
C VAL A 121 14.74 14.73 -10.85
N ARG A 122 14.27 14.88 -12.10
CA ARG A 122 15.15 15.00 -13.29
C ARG A 122 16.04 16.23 -13.29
N LEU A 123 15.58 17.33 -12.71
CA LEU A 123 16.32 18.58 -12.67
C LEU A 123 17.38 18.60 -11.56
N VAL A 124 17.08 17.99 -10.42
CA VAL A 124 17.83 18.16 -9.16
C VAL A 124 18.70 16.95 -8.84
N CYS A 125 18.27 15.75 -9.22
CA CYS A 125 18.92 14.50 -8.82
C CYS A 125 19.78 13.91 -9.94
N GLU A 126 20.80 13.15 -9.55
CA GLU A 126 21.55 12.30 -10.48
C GLU A 126 20.73 11.03 -10.72
N ILE A 127 20.37 10.77 -11.97
CA ILE A 127 19.44 9.71 -12.33
C ILE A 127 20.17 8.64 -13.14
N ASP A 128 20.08 7.40 -12.68
CA ASP A 128 20.50 6.23 -13.45
C ASP A 128 19.45 5.84 -14.51
N GLY A 129 19.86 5.07 -15.53
CA GLY A 129 18.97 4.71 -16.64
C GLY A 129 17.67 4.01 -16.21
N ARG A 130 17.69 3.19 -15.16
CA ARG A 130 16.49 2.47 -14.67
C ARG A 130 15.53 3.44 -13.99
N THR A 131 16.05 4.37 -13.19
CA THR A 131 15.24 5.41 -12.56
C THR A 131 14.66 6.35 -13.61
N ALA A 132 15.44 6.76 -14.62
CA ALA A 132 14.97 7.61 -15.71
C ALA A 132 13.80 6.97 -16.48
N GLU A 133 13.92 5.68 -16.79
CA GLU A 133 12.87 4.90 -17.44
C GLU A 133 11.61 4.81 -16.57
N SER A 134 11.77 4.56 -15.27
CA SER A 134 10.66 4.47 -14.32
C SER A 134 9.88 5.79 -14.25
N LEU A 135 10.59 6.93 -14.15
CA LEU A 135 9.99 8.27 -14.18
C LEU A 135 9.24 8.51 -15.50
N GLY A 136 9.82 8.10 -16.63
CA GLY A 136 9.18 8.21 -17.95
C GLY A 136 7.85 7.46 -18.01
N ARG A 137 7.83 6.20 -17.56
CA ARG A 137 6.60 5.40 -17.52
C ARG A 137 5.55 6.00 -16.59
N TRP A 138 5.94 6.55 -15.45
CA TRP A 138 5.00 7.19 -14.52
C TRP A 138 4.40 8.46 -15.11
N THR A 139 5.23 9.34 -15.67
CA THR A 139 4.79 10.56 -16.36
C THR A 139 3.81 10.22 -17.49
N GLN A 140 4.17 9.31 -18.39
CA GLN A 140 3.32 8.91 -19.51
C GLN A 140 1.96 8.35 -19.05
N ARG A 141 1.95 7.50 -18.03
CA ARG A 141 0.69 6.96 -17.47
C ARG A 141 -0.19 8.06 -16.89
N CYS A 142 0.42 9.03 -16.19
CA CYS A 142 -0.30 10.16 -15.60
C CYS A 142 -0.87 11.08 -16.68
N GLU A 143 -0.11 11.39 -17.73
CA GLU A 143 -0.57 12.19 -18.87
C GLU A 143 -1.78 11.56 -19.57
N VAL A 144 -1.73 10.24 -19.84
CA VAL A 144 -2.87 9.50 -20.42
C VAL A 144 -4.10 9.60 -19.51
N ARG A 145 -3.94 9.43 -18.19
CA ARG A 145 -5.06 9.51 -17.23
C ARG A 145 -5.61 10.94 -17.08
N LEU A 146 -4.78 11.96 -17.24
CA LEU A 146 -5.23 13.35 -17.29
C LEU A 146 -6.01 13.63 -18.57
N GLY A 147 -5.54 13.16 -19.73
CA GLY A 147 -6.24 13.30 -21.00
C GLY A 147 -7.60 12.61 -21.02
N VAL A 148 -7.72 11.40 -20.43
CA VAL A 148 -9.00 10.68 -20.34
C VAL A 148 -10.00 11.40 -19.44
N GLN A 149 -9.57 11.95 -18.30
CA GLN A 149 -10.48 12.67 -17.40
C GLN A 149 -11.02 13.98 -17.98
N VAL A 150 -10.23 14.66 -18.82
CA VAL A 150 -10.71 15.85 -19.54
C VAL A 150 -11.78 15.45 -20.59
N GLY A 151 -11.66 14.26 -21.20
CA GLY A 151 -12.66 13.76 -22.16
C GLY A 151 -13.96 13.23 -21.52
N GLU A 152 -13.92 12.64 -20.33
CA GLU A 152 -15.12 12.11 -19.65
C GLU A 152 -16.04 13.20 -19.06
N GLY A 153 -15.50 14.39 -18.77
CA GLY A 153 -16.28 15.54 -18.29
C GLY A 153 -17.15 16.21 -19.36
N GLU A 154 -16.79 16.11 -20.64
CA GLU A 154 -17.50 16.77 -21.74
C GLU A 154 -18.67 15.92 -22.30
N SER A 155 -18.61 14.60 -22.10
CA SER A 155 -19.62 13.66 -22.63
C SER A 155 -20.87 13.49 -21.77
N THR A 156 -20.84 13.90 -20.49
CA THR A 156 -21.99 13.73 -19.58
C THR A 156 -22.96 14.92 -19.57
N VAL A 157 -22.50 16.12 -19.93
CA VAL A 157 -23.36 17.32 -20.02
C VAL A 157 -24.25 17.31 -21.28
N ALA A 158 -23.79 16.67 -22.36
CA ALA A 158 -24.56 16.60 -23.61
C ALA A 158 -25.76 15.64 -23.55
N ARG A 159 -25.85 14.74 -22.56
CA ARG A 159 -26.87 13.67 -22.53
C ARG A 159 -28.08 13.99 -21.64
N THR A 160 -27.99 14.98 -20.76
CA THR A 160 -29.13 15.39 -19.89
C THR A 160 -29.97 16.52 -20.48
N SER A 161 -29.54 17.18 -21.56
CA SER A 161 -30.30 18.25 -22.21
C SER A 161 -31.33 17.77 -23.24
N ALA A 162 -31.41 16.46 -23.52
CA ALA A 162 -32.23 15.90 -24.60
C ALA A 162 -33.61 15.34 -24.17
N LEU A 163 -34.03 15.47 -22.90
CA LEU A 163 -35.30 14.89 -22.41
C LEU A 163 -36.27 15.92 -21.81
N GLY A 164 -36.02 17.22 -21.97
CA GLY A 164 -36.88 18.29 -21.44
C GLY A 164 -37.64 19.03 -22.53
N GLY A 165 -38.59 18.41 -23.22
CA GLY A 165 -39.41 19.15 -24.17
C GLY A 165 -40.39 18.33 -24.98
N GLN A 166 -41.48 17.88 -24.35
CA GLN A 166 -42.77 17.72 -25.01
C GLN A 166 -43.88 17.52 -23.96
N GLY A 167 -44.29 18.63 -23.37
CA GLY A 167 -45.53 18.76 -22.64
C GLY A 167 -46.35 19.90 -23.24
N GLN A 168 -47.60 19.59 -23.60
CA GLN A 168 -48.71 20.51 -23.90
C GLN A 168 -48.58 21.32 -25.23
N LEU A 169 -49.64 21.56 -26.00
CA LEU A 169 -51.03 21.86 -25.64
C LEU A 169 -51.91 21.85 -26.92
N GLU A 170 -53.19 21.45 -26.78
CA GLU A 170 -54.39 22.02 -27.49
C GLU A 170 -54.53 21.87 -29.02
N ARG A 171 -55.68 21.50 -29.63
CA ARG A 171 -57.12 21.48 -29.27
C ARG A 171 -57.83 20.39 -30.07
#